data_AF-A0A6G2IE53-F1
#
_entry.id   AF-A0A6G2IE53-F1
#
_cell.length_a   1.000
_cell.length_b   1.000
_cell.length_c   1.000
_cell.angle_alpha   90.00
_cell.angle_beta   90.00
_cell.angle_gamma   90.00
#
_symmetry.space_group_name_H-M   'P 1'
#
loop_
_entity.id
_entity.type
_entity.pdbx_description
1 polymer ?
#
loop_
_entity_poly.entity_id
_entity_poly.type
_entity_poly.pdbx_seq_one_letter_code
_entity_poly.pdbx_strand_id
1 'polypeptide(L)'
;MRPAKPVAPRPVVRQTAVPEEGEGVPCPSCATPNLPSRRFCRRCAAELQPAAKAAPLPWWRTVWPFRRRVRASSGRGVRLLVILAVVLALCAGGFLLLPAGRALLEDTRDKLGKAKPVTPVGIEASAEVPGHPAKNSTDGLSDRYWGAPAPGASVTYTFGKPFRLVDLIITNGASAKPEAYAGQARALQVTMEVTSQDGEKRTKQLTLSDKPGPQPIPTGISDVRTIRLVLRSPTGLAKGRHLAVAEVEFFQRS
;
A
#
# COMPACT_ATOMS: atom_id res chain seq x y z
N MET A 1 -12.08 -48.79 75.02
CA MET A 1 -10.81 -48.03 75.08
C MET A 1 -9.99 -48.40 73.86
N ARG A 2 -9.57 -47.44 73.02
CA ARG A 2 -8.66 -47.71 71.89
C ARG A 2 -7.24 -47.31 72.31
N PRO A 3 -6.20 -48.11 71.98
CA PRO A 3 -4.84 -47.88 72.43
C PRO A 3 -4.22 -46.64 71.76
N ALA A 4 -3.35 -45.94 72.50
CA ALA A 4 -2.67 -44.74 72.04
C ALA A 4 -1.72 -45.05 70.87
N LYS A 5 -1.75 -44.19 69.85
CA LYS A 5 -0.90 -44.31 68.66
C LYS A 5 0.54 -43.93 69.02
N PRO A 6 1.54 -44.77 68.70
CA PRO A 6 2.93 -44.49 69.07
C PRO A 6 3.46 -43.25 68.33
N VAL A 7 4.14 -42.38 69.07
CA VAL A 7 4.79 -41.18 68.54
C VAL A 7 6.15 -41.57 67.96
N ALA A 8 6.41 -41.17 66.72
CA ALA A 8 7.67 -41.45 66.03
C ALA A 8 8.85 -40.68 66.70
N PRO A 9 10.02 -41.32 66.89
CA PRO A 9 11.18 -40.67 67.49
C PRO A 9 11.69 -39.52 66.63
N ARG A 10 12.10 -38.42 67.29
CA ARG A 10 12.60 -37.22 66.63
C ARG A 10 13.94 -37.53 65.92
N PRO A 11 14.10 -37.19 64.64
CA PRO A 11 15.32 -37.50 63.90
C PRO A 11 16.51 -36.74 64.50
N VAL A 12 17.58 -37.47 64.81
CA VAL A 12 18.86 -36.91 65.26
C VAL A 12 19.63 -36.42 64.02
N VAL A 13 19.94 -35.13 63.96
CA VAL A 13 20.72 -34.54 62.88
C VAL A 13 22.17 -35.00 63.02
N ARG A 14 22.65 -35.82 62.07
CA ARG A 14 24.08 -36.12 61.94
C ARG A 14 24.83 -34.85 61.56
N GLN A 15 25.77 -34.42 62.41
CA GLN A 15 26.71 -33.37 62.05
C GLN A 15 27.63 -33.88 60.93
N THR A 16 27.75 -33.10 59.86
CA THR A 16 28.64 -33.40 58.73
C THR A 16 30.08 -33.14 59.17
N ALA A 17 30.99 -34.09 58.91
CA ALA A 17 32.41 -33.93 59.20
C ALA A 17 32.97 -32.68 58.50
N VAL A 18 33.78 -31.90 59.22
CA VAL A 18 34.52 -30.76 58.68
C VAL A 18 35.49 -31.31 57.63
N PRO A 19 35.47 -30.85 56.37
CA PRO A 19 36.38 -31.35 55.35
C PRO A 19 37.82 -30.97 55.71
N GLU A 20 38.75 -31.93 55.63
CA GLU A 20 40.18 -31.67 55.82
C GLU A 20 40.68 -30.54 54.90
N GLU A 21 41.49 -29.66 55.48
CA GLU A 21 42.24 -28.63 54.79
C GLU A 21 43.40 -29.28 54.03
N GLY A 22 43.11 -29.78 52.83
CA GLY A 22 44.15 -30.43 52.03
C GLY A 22 45.13 -29.45 51.40
N GLU A 23 46.41 -29.64 51.72
CA GLU A 23 47.54 -29.15 50.93
C GLU A 23 47.47 -29.74 49.52
N GLY A 24 47.39 -28.87 48.51
CA GLY A 24 47.31 -29.28 47.11
C GLY A 24 47.31 -28.09 46.17
N VAL A 25 47.37 -28.38 44.86
CA VAL A 25 47.62 -27.38 43.80
C VAL A 25 46.66 -26.18 43.93
N PRO A 26 47.18 -24.94 43.95
CA PRO A 26 46.33 -23.75 44.06
C PRO A 26 45.47 -23.61 42.81
N CYS A 27 44.21 -23.20 43.01
CA CYS A 27 43.30 -22.95 41.90
C CYS A 27 43.86 -21.86 40.97
N PRO A 28 43.89 -22.06 39.64
CA PRO A 28 44.42 -21.07 38.70
C PRO A 28 43.61 -19.77 38.68
N SER A 29 42.35 -19.79 39.10
CA SER A 29 41.48 -18.60 39.09
C SER A 29 41.47 -17.82 40.40
N CYS A 30 41.68 -18.46 41.56
CA CYS A 30 41.54 -17.79 42.87
C CYS A 30 42.59 -18.19 43.92
N ALA A 31 43.63 -18.93 43.50
CA ALA A 31 44.76 -19.39 44.31
C ALA A 31 44.42 -20.24 45.55
N THR A 32 43.15 -20.60 45.78
CA THR A 32 42.76 -21.42 46.93
C THR A 32 43.38 -22.82 46.82
N PRO A 33 44.02 -23.36 47.88
CA PRO A 33 44.53 -24.74 47.88
C PRO A 33 43.35 -25.72 47.86
N ASN A 34 43.46 -26.74 47.02
CA ASN A 34 42.45 -27.78 46.88
C ASN A 34 43.13 -29.16 46.93
N LEU A 35 42.45 -30.13 47.55
CA LEU A 35 42.86 -31.53 47.53
C LEU A 35 43.07 -32.02 46.08
N PRO A 36 44.09 -32.86 45.82
CA PRO A 36 44.38 -33.40 44.49
C PRO A 36 43.20 -34.14 43.83
N SER A 37 42.28 -34.68 44.64
CA SER A 37 41.09 -35.41 44.17
C SER A 37 39.94 -34.52 43.70
N ARG A 38 40.01 -33.18 43.87
CA ARG A 38 38.91 -32.28 43.47
C ARG A 38 39.01 -31.89 42.00
N ARG A 39 37.86 -31.96 41.31
CA ARG A 39 37.70 -31.49 39.92
C ARG A 39 37.39 -30.00 39.83
N PHE A 40 36.71 -29.46 40.84
CA PHE A 40 36.31 -28.06 40.92
C PHE A 40 36.83 -27.39 42.19
N CYS A 41 37.15 -26.11 42.10
CA CYS A 41 37.63 -25.30 43.21
C CYS A 41 36.57 -25.17 44.29
N ARG A 42 36.95 -25.39 45.55
CA ARG A 42 36.05 -25.27 46.71
C ARG A 42 35.51 -23.86 46.95
N ARG A 43 36.16 -22.82 46.43
CA ARG A 43 35.80 -21.41 46.68
C ARG A 43 35.08 -20.74 45.51
N CYS A 44 35.60 -20.88 44.29
CA CYS A 44 35.06 -20.19 43.10
C CYS A 44 34.41 -21.15 42.08
N ALA A 45 34.36 -22.45 42.36
CA ALA A 45 33.84 -23.49 41.45
C ALA A 45 34.55 -23.61 40.09
N ALA A 46 35.67 -22.92 39.85
CA ALA A 46 36.48 -23.09 38.65
C ALA A 46 37.03 -24.52 38.52
N GLU A 47 37.06 -25.06 37.30
CA GLU A 47 37.63 -26.39 37.02
C GLU A 47 39.15 -26.37 37.23
N LEU A 48 39.66 -27.29 38.07
CA LEU A 48 41.09 -27.33 38.44
C LEU A 48 41.95 -28.00 37.37
N GLN A 49 41.35 -28.89 36.57
CA GLN A 49 41.97 -29.56 35.44
C GLN A 49 41.05 -29.44 34.22
N PRO A 50 40.96 -28.25 33.59
CA PRO A 50 40.16 -28.11 32.39
C PRO A 50 40.72 -29.05 31.32
N ALA A 51 39.86 -29.95 30.81
CA ALA A 51 40.24 -30.77 29.67
C ALA A 51 40.63 -29.83 28.52
N ALA A 52 41.78 -30.10 27.89
CA ALA A 52 42.21 -29.34 26.72
C ALA A 52 41.08 -29.35 25.68
N LYS A 53 40.55 -28.17 25.36
CA LYS A 53 39.56 -28.06 24.29
C LYS A 53 40.22 -28.54 23.00
N ALA A 54 39.58 -29.51 22.35
CA ALA A 54 40.04 -29.98 21.05
C ALA A 54 40.24 -28.78 20.13
N ALA A 55 41.38 -28.73 19.43
CA ALA A 55 41.66 -27.68 18.49
C ALA A 55 40.50 -27.56 17.49
N PRO A 56 40.12 -26.33 17.08
CA PRO A 56 39.07 -26.15 16.09
C PRO A 56 39.43 -26.95 14.84
N LEU A 57 38.49 -27.78 14.39
CA LEU A 57 38.69 -28.56 13.17
C LEU A 57 38.89 -27.61 11.98
N PRO A 58 39.80 -27.93 11.04
CA PRO A 58 39.93 -27.18 9.80
C PRO A 58 38.57 -27.08 9.09
N TRP A 59 38.27 -25.92 8.50
CA TRP A 59 36.97 -25.63 7.89
C TRP A 59 36.49 -26.70 6.89
N TRP A 60 37.42 -27.38 6.20
CA TRP A 60 37.12 -28.45 5.24
C TRP A 60 36.59 -29.74 5.89
N ARG A 61 36.90 -30.02 7.17
CA ARG A 61 36.33 -31.15 7.93
C ARG A 61 34.95 -30.83 8.54
N THR A 62 34.58 -29.56 8.66
CA THR A 62 33.22 -29.18 9.08
C THR A 62 32.19 -29.23 7.93
N VAL A 63 32.67 -29.15 6.68
CA VAL A 63 31.84 -29.16 5.46
C VAL A 63 31.60 -30.59 4.94
N TRP A 64 32.41 -31.58 5.37
CA TRP A 64 32.37 -32.96 4.87
C TRP A 64 32.37 -33.95 6.05
N PRO A 65 31.26 -34.69 6.27
CA PRO A 65 30.72 -35.61 5.27
C PRO A 65 29.29 -35.26 4.81
N PHE A 66 28.99 -35.59 3.55
CA PHE A 66 27.64 -35.54 2.94
C PHE A 66 26.57 -36.42 3.63
N ARG A 67 26.90 -37.08 4.76
CA ARG A 67 25.96 -37.87 5.56
C ARG A 67 25.86 -37.35 6.98
N ARG A 68 25.58 -36.06 7.15
CA ARG A 68 24.81 -35.64 8.33
C ARG A 68 23.40 -36.22 8.16
N ARG A 69 23.09 -37.32 8.85
CA ARG A 69 21.70 -37.66 9.19
C ARG A 69 21.21 -36.57 10.15
N VAL A 70 20.83 -35.42 9.60
CA VAL A 70 20.17 -34.37 10.36
C VAL A 70 18.74 -34.84 10.61
N ARG A 71 18.51 -35.53 11.73
CA ARG A 71 17.18 -35.52 12.37
C ARG A 71 16.99 -34.13 12.98
N ALA A 72 16.55 -33.19 12.15
CA ALA A 72 15.87 -31.94 12.51
C ALA A 72 15.74 -31.10 11.23
N SER A 73 14.71 -31.38 10.43
CA SER A 73 14.24 -30.45 9.40
C SER A 73 13.69 -29.22 10.11
N SER A 74 14.55 -28.23 10.41
CA SER A 74 14.06 -26.89 10.69
C SER A 74 13.35 -26.45 9.40
N GLY A 75 12.03 -26.24 9.44
CA GLY A 75 11.16 -25.96 8.28
C GLY A 75 11.52 -24.73 7.44
N ARG A 76 12.74 -24.21 7.55
CA ARG A 76 13.36 -23.15 6.76
C ARG A 76 13.38 -23.46 5.26
N GLY A 77 13.65 -24.71 4.88
CA GLY A 77 13.60 -25.14 3.47
C GLY A 77 12.18 -25.11 2.91
N VAL A 78 11.22 -25.64 3.67
CA VAL A 78 9.79 -25.58 3.32
C VAL A 78 9.29 -24.14 3.27
N ARG A 79 9.66 -23.30 4.25
CA ARG A 79 9.28 -21.88 4.31
C ARG A 79 9.84 -21.08 3.13
N LEU A 80 11.08 -21.36 2.72
CA LEU A 80 11.67 -20.74 1.53
C LEU A 80 10.90 -21.14 0.27
N LEU A 81 10.59 -22.42 0.10
CA LEU A 81 9.81 -22.91 -1.05
C LEU A 81 8.40 -22.30 -1.10
N VAL A 82 7.72 -22.17 0.05
CA VAL A 82 6.40 -21.52 0.14
C VAL A 82 6.48 -20.05 -0.24
N ILE A 83 7.46 -19.30 0.27
CA ILE A 83 7.65 -17.87 -0.09
C ILE A 83 7.89 -17.73 -1.59
N LEU A 84 8.75 -18.57 -2.16
CA LEU A 84 9.10 -18.53 -3.58
C LEU A 84 7.90 -18.88 -4.46
N ALA A 85 7.09 -19.85 -4.05
CA ALA A 85 5.84 -20.20 -4.71
C ALA A 85 4.82 -19.06 -4.66
N VAL A 86 4.68 -18.36 -3.52
CA VAL A 86 3.78 -17.20 -3.39
C VAL A 86 4.24 -16.04 -4.27
N VAL A 87 5.55 -15.73 -4.28
CA VAL A 87 6.09 -14.67 -5.16
C VAL A 87 5.87 -15.02 -6.62
N LEU A 88 6.14 -16.26 -7.03
CA LEU A 88 5.85 -16.71 -8.40
C LEU A 88 4.37 -16.62 -8.74
N ALA A 89 3.47 -16.99 -7.82
CA ALA A 89 2.03 -16.86 -8.02
C ALA A 89 1.59 -15.39 -8.13
N LEU A 90 2.17 -14.47 -7.35
CA LEU A 90 1.89 -13.03 -7.46
C LEU A 90 2.43 -12.45 -8.76
N CYS A 91 3.63 -12.84 -9.19
CA CYS A 91 4.20 -12.44 -10.47
C CYS A 91 3.38 -12.99 -11.64
N ALA A 92 2.97 -14.26 -11.59
CA ALA A 92 2.11 -14.87 -12.59
C ALA A 92 0.72 -14.22 -12.61
N GLY A 93 0.12 -13.97 -11.43
CA GLY A 93 -1.15 -13.27 -11.30
C GLY A 93 -1.08 -11.85 -11.85
N GLY A 94 -0.04 -11.09 -11.50
CA GLY A 94 0.24 -9.77 -12.08
C GLY A 94 0.39 -9.86 -13.60
N PHE A 95 1.22 -10.77 -14.11
CA PHE A 95 1.47 -10.96 -15.53
C PHE A 95 0.22 -11.36 -16.32
N LEU A 96 -0.62 -12.23 -15.77
CA LEU A 96 -1.88 -12.67 -16.39
C LEU A 96 -2.96 -11.58 -16.33
N LEU A 97 -2.92 -10.68 -15.35
CA LEU A 97 -3.83 -9.53 -15.23
C LEU A 97 -3.36 -8.29 -16.02
N LEU A 98 -2.07 -8.19 -16.35
CA LEU A 98 -1.52 -7.13 -17.20
C LEU A 98 -2.23 -6.99 -18.57
N PRO A 99 -2.48 -8.06 -19.35
CA PRO A 99 -3.19 -7.93 -20.62
C PRO A 99 -4.64 -7.47 -20.45
N ALA A 100 -5.32 -7.84 -19.36
CA ALA A 100 -6.67 -7.32 -19.07
C ALA A 100 -6.65 -5.82 -18.74
N GLY A 101 -5.64 -5.36 -17.97
CA GLY A 101 -5.43 -3.94 -17.69
C GLY A 101 -5.05 -3.13 -18.94
N ARG A 102 -4.19 -3.68 -19.80
CA ARG A 102 -3.82 -3.05 -21.08
C ARG A 102 -4.98 -3.04 -22.06
N ALA A 103 -5.75 -4.11 -22.20
CA ALA A 103 -6.92 -4.14 -23.07
C ALA A 103 -7.96 -3.09 -22.69
N LEU A 104 -8.15 -2.81 -21.39
CA LEU A 104 -9.06 -1.76 -20.94
C LEU A 104 -8.58 -0.35 -21.34
N LEU A 105 -7.26 -0.12 -21.29
CA LEU A 105 -6.62 1.15 -21.68
C LEU A 105 -6.49 1.30 -23.20
N GLU A 106 -6.23 0.20 -23.91
CA GLU A 106 -6.08 0.15 -25.36
C GLU A 106 -7.45 0.22 -26.05
N ASP A 107 -8.50 -0.40 -25.53
CA ASP A 107 -9.87 -0.27 -26.06
C ASP A 107 -10.42 1.15 -25.89
N THR A 108 -10.10 1.82 -24.78
CA THR A 108 -10.40 3.25 -24.63
C THR A 108 -9.55 4.12 -25.56
N ARG A 109 -8.26 3.80 -25.72
CA ARG A 109 -7.38 4.51 -26.66
C ARG A 109 -7.78 4.33 -28.12
N ASP A 110 -8.25 3.15 -28.54
CA ASP A 110 -8.68 2.87 -29.92
C ASP A 110 -10.02 3.54 -30.24
N LYS A 111 -10.92 3.64 -29.26
CA LYS A 111 -12.17 4.40 -29.39
C LYS A 111 -11.90 5.90 -29.51
N LEU A 112 -10.93 6.41 -28.75
CA LEU A 112 -10.49 7.81 -28.83
C LEU A 112 -9.58 8.09 -30.04
N GLY A 113 -8.85 7.10 -30.54
CA GLY A 113 -7.94 7.24 -31.70
C GLY A 113 -8.66 7.52 -33.01
N LYS A 114 -9.96 7.22 -33.08
CA LYS A 114 -10.86 7.62 -34.19
C LYS A 114 -11.72 8.83 -33.86
N ALA A 115 -11.52 9.46 -32.71
CA ALA A 115 -12.31 10.60 -32.26
C ALA A 115 -11.45 11.87 -32.35
N LYS A 116 -12.00 12.94 -32.93
CA LYS A 116 -11.32 14.22 -33.09
C LYS A 116 -11.71 15.15 -31.93
N PRO A 117 -10.74 15.78 -31.23
CA PRO A 117 -11.06 16.74 -30.18
C PRO A 117 -11.78 17.97 -30.74
N VAL A 118 -12.70 18.53 -29.94
CA VAL A 118 -13.50 19.71 -30.24
C VAL A 118 -13.32 20.74 -29.13
N THR A 119 -12.74 21.88 -29.49
CA THR A 119 -12.53 23.00 -28.55
C THR A 119 -13.78 23.89 -28.52
N PRO A 120 -14.30 24.23 -27.32
CA PRO A 120 -15.39 25.20 -27.20
C PRO A 120 -14.91 26.61 -27.58
N VAL A 121 -15.80 27.41 -28.14
CA VAL A 121 -15.56 28.82 -28.48
C VAL A 121 -15.96 29.77 -27.35
N GLY A 122 -16.75 29.30 -26.39
CA GLY A 122 -17.19 30.06 -25.21
C GLY A 122 -17.23 29.16 -23.98
N ILE A 123 -16.83 29.71 -22.83
CA ILE A 123 -16.79 29.03 -21.54
C ILE A 123 -17.28 30.01 -20.48
N GLU A 124 -18.36 29.65 -19.79
CA GLU A 124 -18.98 30.49 -18.77
C GLU A 124 -19.31 29.64 -17.54
N ALA A 125 -18.77 30.00 -16.38
CA ALA A 125 -19.15 29.37 -15.11
C ALA A 125 -20.15 30.23 -14.34
N SER A 126 -21.05 29.56 -13.61
CA SER A 126 -21.95 30.22 -12.67
C SER A 126 -21.22 30.78 -11.45
N ALA A 127 -20.05 30.21 -11.13
CA ALA A 127 -19.18 30.66 -10.06
C ALA A 127 -17.76 30.13 -10.27
N GLU A 128 -16.77 30.91 -9.86
CA GLU A 128 -15.36 30.53 -9.88
C GLU A 128 -14.62 31.09 -8.65
N VAL A 129 -13.59 30.38 -8.21
CA VAL A 129 -12.70 30.81 -7.12
C VAL A 129 -11.55 31.63 -7.72
N PRO A 130 -11.09 32.71 -7.05
CA PRO A 130 -9.96 33.51 -7.53
C PRO A 130 -8.73 32.65 -7.88
N GLY A 131 -8.15 32.89 -9.06
CA GLY A 131 -6.99 32.14 -9.57
C GLY A 131 -7.31 30.81 -10.25
N HIS A 132 -8.57 30.35 -10.19
CA HIS A 132 -9.01 29.08 -10.78
C HIS A 132 -10.23 29.25 -11.70
N PRO A 133 -10.11 30.07 -12.78
CA PRO A 133 -11.23 30.37 -13.65
C PRO A 133 -11.70 29.16 -14.46
N ALA A 134 -12.93 29.23 -14.99
CA ALA A 134 -13.53 28.18 -15.81
C ALA A 134 -12.67 27.77 -17.03
N LYS A 135 -11.93 28.72 -17.61
CA LYS A 135 -11.07 28.49 -18.78
C LYS A 135 -9.94 27.48 -18.52
N ASN A 136 -9.53 27.31 -17.26
CA ASN A 136 -8.50 26.33 -16.89
C ASN A 136 -8.96 24.88 -17.10
N SER A 137 -10.26 24.60 -17.30
CA SER A 137 -10.73 23.24 -17.52
C SER A 137 -10.72 22.81 -18.99
N THR A 138 -10.13 23.60 -19.90
CA THR A 138 -9.98 23.24 -21.31
C THR A 138 -8.65 23.76 -21.89
N ASP A 139 -7.66 24.00 -21.04
CA ASP A 139 -6.39 24.59 -21.47
C ASP A 139 -5.36 23.53 -21.90
N GLY A 140 -5.75 22.25 -21.86
CA GLY A 140 -4.88 21.11 -22.16
C GLY A 140 -3.85 20.82 -21.08
N LEU A 141 -3.90 21.51 -19.93
CA LEU A 141 -2.98 21.35 -18.82
C LEU A 141 -3.68 20.70 -17.64
N SER A 142 -3.20 19.53 -17.23
CA SER A 142 -3.77 18.78 -16.10
C SER A 142 -3.21 19.18 -14.73
N ASP A 143 -2.54 20.33 -14.63
CA ASP A 143 -2.04 20.94 -13.38
C ASP A 143 -2.67 22.31 -13.09
N ARG A 144 -3.55 22.79 -13.98
CA ARG A 144 -4.50 23.88 -13.74
C ARG A 144 -5.90 23.30 -13.64
N TYR A 145 -6.81 24.06 -13.04
CA TYR A 145 -8.17 23.60 -12.83
C TYR A 145 -9.15 24.77 -12.69
N TRP A 146 -10.41 24.51 -13.02
CA TRP A 146 -11.55 25.34 -12.64
C TRP A 146 -11.92 25.05 -11.19
N GLY A 147 -11.94 26.08 -10.36
CA GLY A 147 -12.31 26.02 -8.95
C GLY A 147 -13.73 26.53 -8.75
N ALA A 148 -14.61 25.67 -8.23
CA ALA A 148 -16.00 26.00 -7.94
C ALA A 148 -16.25 26.04 -6.43
N PRO A 149 -16.85 27.11 -5.88
CA PRO A 149 -16.91 27.32 -4.43
C PRO A 149 -17.86 26.35 -3.70
N ALA A 150 -18.87 25.82 -4.40
CA ALA A 150 -19.90 24.98 -3.78
C ALA A 150 -20.52 23.98 -4.77
N PRO A 151 -21.15 22.90 -4.27
CA PRO A 151 -21.97 22.01 -5.09
C PRO A 151 -23.11 22.78 -5.76
N GLY A 152 -23.47 22.38 -6.98
CA GLY A 152 -24.44 23.08 -7.81
C GLY A 152 -23.86 24.19 -8.66
N ALA A 153 -22.60 24.58 -8.45
CA ALA A 153 -21.86 25.37 -9.42
C ALA A 153 -21.77 24.63 -10.76
N SER A 154 -21.82 25.39 -11.85
CA SER A 154 -21.87 24.85 -13.20
C SER A 154 -20.95 25.60 -14.13
N VAL A 155 -20.48 24.92 -15.16
CA VAL A 155 -19.75 25.49 -16.29
C VAL A 155 -20.44 25.12 -17.59
N THR A 156 -20.62 26.09 -18.47
CA THR A 156 -21.25 25.96 -19.77
C THR A 156 -20.20 26.16 -20.85
N TYR A 157 -20.13 25.18 -21.75
CA TYR A 157 -19.26 25.17 -22.93
C TYR A 157 -20.12 25.39 -24.17
N THR A 158 -19.76 26.36 -24.99
CA THR A 158 -20.46 26.71 -26.23
C THR A 158 -19.58 26.37 -27.43
N PHE A 159 -20.17 25.77 -28.46
CA PHE A 159 -19.46 25.31 -29.65
C PHE A 159 -19.89 26.08 -30.90
N GLY A 160 -18.92 26.56 -31.67
CA GLY A 160 -19.17 27.43 -32.83
C GLY A 160 -19.93 26.75 -33.96
N LYS A 161 -19.78 25.43 -34.09
CA LYS A 161 -20.51 24.58 -35.04
C LYS A 161 -21.15 23.41 -34.28
N PRO A 162 -22.36 22.98 -34.68
CA PRO A 162 -22.98 21.81 -34.07
C PRO A 162 -22.17 20.58 -34.45
N PHE A 163 -22.04 19.63 -33.52
CA PHE A 163 -21.29 18.41 -33.76
C PHE A 163 -21.91 17.23 -33.02
N ARG A 164 -21.54 16.02 -33.44
CA ARG A 164 -21.92 14.80 -32.74
C ARG A 164 -20.92 14.51 -31.64
N LEU A 165 -21.32 14.71 -30.38
CA LEU A 165 -20.54 14.34 -29.21
C LEU A 165 -20.53 12.82 -29.10
N VAL A 166 -19.35 12.21 -29.23
CA VAL A 166 -19.16 10.76 -29.10
C VAL A 166 -18.52 10.38 -27.77
N ASP A 167 -17.59 11.20 -27.28
CA ASP A 167 -16.94 11.01 -25.99
C ASP A 167 -16.75 12.34 -25.27
N LEU A 168 -16.84 12.27 -23.95
CA LEU A 168 -16.49 13.32 -23.00
C LEU A 168 -15.43 12.76 -22.07
N ILE A 169 -14.31 13.44 -21.89
CA ILE A 169 -13.31 13.07 -20.88
C ILE A 169 -13.35 14.13 -19.78
N ILE A 170 -13.45 13.70 -18.53
CA ILE A 170 -13.34 14.59 -17.36
C ILE A 170 -12.16 14.15 -16.51
N THR A 171 -11.25 15.08 -16.24
CA THR A 171 -10.22 14.94 -15.20
C THR A 171 -10.71 15.66 -13.95
N ASN A 172 -11.21 14.87 -12.99
CA ASN A 172 -11.74 15.38 -11.73
C ASN A 172 -10.62 15.82 -10.78
N GLY A 173 -10.92 16.72 -9.85
CA GLY A 173 -9.95 17.22 -8.87
C GLY A 173 -9.00 18.28 -9.42
N ALA A 174 -7.96 18.60 -8.63
CA ALA A 174 -7.03 19.67 -8.97
C ALA A 174 -5.95 19.27 -9.98
N SER A 175 -5.75 17.97 -10.19
CA SER A 175 -4.77 17.46 -11.16
C SER A 175 -5.03 16.00 -11.53
N ALA A 176 -4.58 15.58 -12.72
CA ALA A 176 -4.49 14.17 -13.09
C ALA A 176 -3.41 13.41 -12.29
N LYS A 177 -2.44 14.11 -11.69
CA LYS A 177 -1.34 13.50 -10.94
C LYS A 177 -1.80 13.06 -9.54
N PRO A 178 -1.53 11.82 -9.10
CA PRO A 178 -1.97 11.33 -7.79
C PRO A 178 -1.59 12.23 -6.61
N GLU A 179 -0.42 12.85 -6.65
CA GLU A 179 0.12 13.68 -5.56
C GLU A 179 -0.67 14.97 -5.34
N ALA A 180 -1.24 15.53 -6.42
CA ALA A 180 -1.98 16.79 -6.39
C ALA A 180 -3.50 16.60 -6.50
N TYR A 181 -3.97 15.43 -6.94
CA TYR A 181 -5.38 15.10 -7.16
C TYR A 181 -6.28 15.43 -5.96
N ALA A 182 -5.87 14.99 -4.77
CA ALA A 182 -6.63 15.16 -3.54
C ALA A 182 -6.41 16.52 -2.84
N GLY A 183 -5.66 17.44 -3.45
CA GLY A 183 -5.37 18.76 -2.88
C GLY A 183 -6.62 19.63 -2.72
N GLN A 184 -7.60 19.47 -3.61
CA GLN A 184 -8.90 20.16 -3.55
C GLN A 184 -10.06 19.18 -3.46
N ALA A 185 -11.27 19.69 -3.23
CA ALA A 185 -12.47 18.86 -3.21
C ALA A 185 -12.81 18.39 -4.64
N ARG A 186 -13.57 17.31 -4.73
CA ARG A 186 -13.88 16.63 -6.00
C ARG A 186 -15.38 16.38 -6.10
N ALA A 187 -15.91 16.34 -7.31
CA ALA A 187 -17.32 16.01 -7.53
C ALA A 187 -17.44 14.52 -7.84
N LEU A 188 -18.26 13.77 -7.10
CA LEU A 188 -18.52 12.35 -7.40
C LEU A 188 -19.66 12.17 -8.40
N GLN A 189 -20.44 13.22 -8.61
CA GLN A 189 -21.48 13.25 -9.63
C GLN A 189 -21.42 14.55 -10.41
N VAL A 190 -21.72 14.49 -11.70
CA VAL A 190 -21.87 15.65 -12.58
C VAL A 190 -23.19 15.51 -13.33
N THR A 191 -24.04 16.53 -13.29
CA THR A 191 -25.20 16.59 -14.19
C THR A 191 -24.75 17.25 -15.49
N MET A 192 -24.83 16.53 -16.60
CA MET A 192 -24.57 17.05 -17.94
C MET A 192 -25.88 17.39 -18.62
N GLU A 193 -26.08 18.67 -18.93
CA GLU A 193 -27.20 19.20 -19.71
C GLU A 193 -26.67 19.57 -21.10
N VAL A 194 -27.17 18.93 -22.14
CA VAL A 194 -26.77 19.16 -23.53
C VAL A 194 -27.91 19.86 -24.25
N THR A 195 -27.61 20.97 -24.93
CA THR A 195 -28.57 21.64 -25.82
C THR A 195 -28.14 21.44 -27.26
N SER A 196 -29.04 20.87 -28.06
CA SER A 196 -28.88 20.63 -29.49
C SER A 196 -29.14 21.89 -30.33
N GLN A 197 -28.81 21.86 -31.62
CA GLN A 197 -29.00 22.98 -32.54
C GLN A 197 -30.46 23.41 -32.68
N ASP A 198 -31.40 22.47 -32.58
CA ASP A 198 -32.85 22.69 -32.61
C ASP A 198 -33.41 23.18 -31.26
N GLY A 199 -32.57 23.32 -30.23
CA GLY A 199 -32.96 23.71 -28.88
C GLY A 199 -33.42 22.55 -27.99
N GLU A 200 -33.40 21.30 -28.48
CA GLU A 200 -33.71 20.14 -27.65
C GLU A 200 -32.69 20.03 -26.50
N LYS A 201 -33.18 19.82 -25.29
CA LYS A 201 -32.35 19.64 -24.10
C LYS A 201 -32.36 18.18 -23.65
N ARG A 202 -31.17 17.62 -23.44
CA ARG A 202 -30.98 16.27 -22.89
C ARG A 202 -30.15 16.35 -21.62
N THR A 203 -30.60 15.68 -20.57
CA THR A 203 -29.90 15.64 -19.29
C THR A 203 -29.40 14.23 -19.01
N LYS A 204 -28.12 14.10 -18.63
CA LYS A 204 -27.50 12.84 -18.23
C LYS A 204 -26.78 13.04 -16.90
N GLN A 205 -27.00 12.13 -15.95
CA GLN A 205 -26.22 12.09 -14.72
C GLN A 205 -24.96 11.24 -14.96
N LEU A 206 -23.82 11.79 -14.58
CA LEU A 206 -22.50 11.18 -14.71
C LEU A 206 -21.97 10.86 -13.32
N THR A 207 -21.52 9.63 -13.11
CA THR A 207 -20.83 9.23 -11.88
C THR A 207 -19.34 9.22 -12.15
N LEU A 208 -18.58 9.96 -11.34
CA LEU A 208 -17.13 10.00 -11.43
C LEU A 208 -16.52 9.12 -10.35
N SER A 209 -15.49 8.36 -10.71
CA SER A 209 -14.69 7.63 -9.73
C SER A 209 -13.81 8.60 -8.93
N ASP A 210 -13.63 8.34 -7.63
CA ASP A 210 -12.70 9.09 -6.77
C ASP A 210 -11.26 8.60 -6.98
N LYS A 211 -10.78 8.69 -8.23
CA LYS A 211 -9.42 8.31 -8.63
C LYS A 211 -8.79 9.39 -9.52
N PRO A 212 -7.46 9.58 -9.42
CA PRO A 212 -6.72 10.50 -10.29
C PRO A 212 -6.75 10.04 -11.75
N GLY A 213 -6.67 11.01 -12.65
CA GLY A 213 -6.54 10.80 -14.09
C GLY A 213 -7.83 11.07 -14.90
N PRO A 214 -7.71 10.97 -16.23
CA PRO A 214 -8.83 11.20 -17.15
C PRO A 214 -9.86 10.08 -17.06
N GLN A 215 -11.14 10.43 -17.08
CA GLN A 215 -12.26 9.49 -17.05
C GLN A 215 -13.11 9.64 -18.32
N PRO A 216 -13.01 8.70 -19.27
CA PRO A 216 -13.80 8.74 -20.49
C PRO A 216 -15.25 8.33 -20.22
N ILE A 217 -16.17 9.08 -20.82
CA ILE A 217 -17.61 8.91 -20.70
C ILE A 217 -18.17 8.80 -22.12
N PRO A 218 -18.52 7.58 -22.56
CA PRO A 218 -19.19 7.38 -23.83
C PRO A 218 -20.52 8.13 -23.88
N THR A 219 -20.70 8.85 -24.98
CA THR A 219 -21.92 9.56 -25.30
C THR A 219 -22.47 9.06 -26.63
N GLY A 220 -22.86 9.94 -27.55
CA GLY A 220 -23.64 9.61 -28.74
C GLY A 220 -24.77 10.60 -28.97
N ILE A 221 -24.53 11.88 -28.67
CA ILE A 221 -25.54 12.95 -28.77
C ILE A 221 -25.21 13.76 -30.03
N SER A 222 -26.16 13.85 -30.95
CA SER A 222 -26.01 14.63 -32.20
C SER A 222 -26.28 16.11 -31.99
N ASP A 223 -25.78 16.91 -32.93
CA ASP A 223 -26.10 18.33 -33.12
C ASP A 223 -25.88 19.23 -31.90
N VAL A 224 -24.91 18.88 -31.06
CA VAL A 224 -24.61 19.58 -29.80
C VAL A 224 -24.12 21.00 -30.06
N ARG A 225 -24.75 21.98 -29.41
CA ARG A 225 -24.36 23.40 -29.43
C ARG A 225 -23.81 23.88 -28.10
N THR A 226 -24.39 23.43 -27.00
CA THR A 226 -23.91 23.75 -25.66
C THR A 226 -23.92 22.52 -24.77
N ILE A 227 -22.94 22.46 -23.87
CA ILE A 227 -22.87 21.46 -22.81
C ILE A 227 -22.69 22.21 -21.51
N ARG A 228 -23.61 22.03 -20.56
CA ARG A 228 -23.51 22.54 -19.21
C ARG A 228 -23.26 21.39 -18.24
N LEU A 229 -22.17 21.49 -17.49
CA LEU A 229 -21.80 20.54 -16.44
C LEU A 229 -22.07 21.15 -15.08
N VAL A 230 -22.86 20.49 -14.25
CA VAL A 230 -23.17 20.91 -12.88
C VAL A 230 -22.53 19.96 -11.89
N LEU A 231 -21.68 20.47 -11.00
CA LEU A 231 -20.98 19.65 -10.02
C LEU A 231 -21.90 19.25 -8.86
N ARG A 232 -21.95 17.97 -8.53
CA ARG A 232 -22.80 17.39 -7.49
C ARG A 232 -21.99 16.45 -6.60
N SER A 233 -22.57 16.11 -5.44
CA SER A 233 -22.04 15.09 -4.54
C SER A 233 -20.55 15.29 -4.21
N PRO A 234 -20.19 16.39 -3.52
CA PRO A 234 -18.81 16.72 -3.24
C PRO A 234 -18.15 15.69 -2.30
N THR A 235 -16.86 15.46 -2.49
CA THR A 235 -16.00 14.75 -1.52
C THR A 235 -14.78 15.61 -1.17
N GLY A 236 -14.39 15.61 0.10
CA GLY A 236 -13.27 16.41 0.60
C GLY A 236 -13.50 17.93 0.63
N LEU A 237 -14.75 18.40 0.51
CA LEU A 237 -15.09 19.81 0.65
C LEU A 237 -15.04 20.22 2.12
N ALA A 238 -14.25 21.24 2.42
CA ALA A 238 -14.03 21.77 3.76
C ALA A 238 -13.60 23.23 3.69
N LYS A 239 -13.49 23.92 4.84
CA LYS A 239 -13.01 25.31 4.89
C LYS A 239 -11.63 25.43 4.23
N GLY A 240 -11.50 26.38 3.30
CA GLY A 240 -10.27 26.59 2.53
C GLY A 240 -10.07 25.63 1.35
N ARG A 241 -11.05 24.76 1.06
CA ARG A 241 -11.07 23.88 -0.11
C ARG A 241 -12.30 24.17 -0.95
N HIS A 242 -12.18 23.94 -2.24
CA HIS A 242 -13.26 24.11 -3.23
C HIS A 242 -13.30 22.90 -4.16
N LEU A 243 -14.40 22.75 -4.90
CA LEU A 243 -14.48 21.73 -5.93
C LEU A 243 -13.54 22.07 -7.08
N ALA A 244 -12.79 21.10 -7.57
CA ALA A 244 -11.86 21.28 -8.66
C ALA A 244 -12.16 20.33 -9.82
N VAL A 245 -12.08 20.86 -11.04
CA VAL A 245 -12.08 20.09 -12.28
C VAL A 245 -10.88 20.53 -13.09
N ALA A 246 -9.92 19.64 -13.28
CA ALA A 246 -8.66 19.94 -13.94
C ALA A 246 -8.85 20.12 -15.45
N GLU A 247 -9.59 19.21 -16.09
CA GLU A 247 -9.75 19.27 -17.55
C GLU A 247 -11.07 18.61 -17.96
N VAL A 248 -11.66 19.13 -19.03
CA VAL A 248 -12.84 18.60 -19.72
C VAL A 248 -12.57 18.64 -21.23
N GLU A 249 -12.57 17.47 -21.85
CA GLU A 249 -12.30 17.32 -23.28
C GLU A 249 -13.51 16.73 -24.00
N PHE A 250 -13.81 17.28 -25.18
CA PHE A 250 -14.96 16.87 -26.00
C PHE A 250 -14.47 16.28 -27.30
N PHE A 251 -15.11 15.19 -27.73
CA PHE A 251 -14.72 14.49 -28.96
C PHE A 251 -15.89 14.27 -29.89
N GLN A 252 -15.60 14.35 -31.19
CA GLN A 252 -16.51 14.00 -32.28
C GLN A 252 -15.96 12.82 -33.08
N ARG A 253 -16.82 12.14 -33.84
CA ARG A 253 -16.36 11.10 -34.78
C ARG A 253 -15.46 11.74 -35.85
N SER A 254 -14.33 11.09 -36.17
CA SER A 254 -13.48 11.44 -37.32
C SER A 254 -14.20 11.28 -38.64
#